data_AF-A0AAU8CL35-F1
#
_entry.id   AF-A0AAU8CL35-F1
#
_cell.length_a   1.000
_cell.length_b   1.000
_cell.length_c   1.000
_cell.angle_alpha   90.00
_cell.angle_beta   90.00
_cell.angle_gamma   90.00
#
_symmetry.space_group_name_H-M   'P 1'
#
loop_
_entity.id
_entity.type
_entity.pdbx_description
1 polymer ?
#
loop_
_entity_poly.entity_id
_entity_poly.type
_entity_poly.pdbx_seq_one_letter_code
_entity_poly.pdbx_strand_id
1 'polypeptide(L)'
;MADLKETEANPAAAEVVPGKELTHDVKHKTPKTKKRTGQRAGAARTKAARSAPQASSSKAAASPAVRPARKIYSEIERAQKLGEIEKQIGRGDSIKAAVQKAGLSEQTYYQWKKTAGQTSQSDELKDLVKLEEENDRLKKLLADRLRKENADLRKKLGLS
;
A
#
# COMPACT_ATOMS: atom_id res chain seq x y z
N MET A 1 -31.74 -40.49 -42.78
CA MET A 1 -30.74 -41.45 -42.28
C MET A 1 -29.39 -40.75 -42.25
N ALA A 2 -29.09 -40.13 -41.12
CA ALA A 2 -27.77 -39.64 -40.75
C ALA A 2 -27.63 -39.99 -39.27
N ASP A 3 -26.91 -41.07 -39.00
CA ASP A 3 -26.39 -41.42 -37.69
C ASP A 3 -25.57 -40.27 -37.13
N LEU A 4 -25.64 -40.03 -35.81
CA LEU A 4 -24.49 -39.75 -34.95
C LEU A 4 -24.94 -39.66 -33.48
N LYS A 5 -24.75 -40.80 -32.80
CA LYS A 5 -24.15 -40.98 -31.47
C LYS A 5 -24.79 -40.26 -30.28
N GLU A 6 -25.57 -41.06 -29.55
CA GLU A 6 -25.61 -41.01 -28.09
C GLU A 6 -24.21 -41.26 -27.51
N THR A 7 -23.79 -40.39 -26.59
CA THR A 7 -22.74 -40.71 -25.61
C THR A 7 -23.26 -40.32 -24.24
N GLU A 8 -23.74 -41.33 -23.55
CA GLU A 8 -23.89 -41.40 -22.10
C GLU A 8 -22.49 -41.48 -21.46
N ALA A 9 -22.16 -40.60 -20.52
CA ALA A 9 -21.07 -40.81 -19.56
C ALA A 9 -21.16 -39.82 -18.38
N ASN A 10 -21.88 -40.27 -17.35
CA ASN A 10 -21.50 -40.32 -15.93
C ASN A 10 -20.80 -39.10 -15.26
N PRO A 11 -21.40 -38.49 -14.20
CA PRO A 11 -20.73 -37.51 -13.35
C PRO A 11 -19.67 -38.18 -12.47
N ALA A 12 -18.39 -37.86 -12.74
CA ALA A 12 -17.31 -38.25 -11.86
C ALA A 12 -17.39 -37.46 -10.54
N ALA A 13 -17.59 -38.22 -9.46
CA ALA A 13 -17.36 -37.83 -8.10
C ALA A 13 -16.00 -37.12 -7.94
N ALA A 14 -16.01 -35.92 -7.35
CA ALA A 14 -14.85 -35.36 -6.69
C ALA A 14 -15.03 -35.60 -5.19
N GLU A 15 -14.32 -36.61 -4.74
CA GLU A 15 -14.16 -37.12 -3.40
C GLU A 15 -13.64 -36.03 -2.46
N VAL A 16 -14.38 -35.83 -1.36
CA VAL A 16 -13.93 -35.13 -0.16
C VAL A 16 -12.93 -36.04 0.55
N VAL A 17 -11.68 -35.59 0.68
CA VAL A 17 -10.72 -36.20 1.62
C VAL A 17 -10.16 -35.11 2.57
N PRO A 18 -10.19 -35.35 3.89
CA PRO A 18 -9.98 -34.33 4.92
C PRO A 18 -8.51 -34.23 5.39
N GLY A 19 -8.19 -33.08 6.00
CA GLY A 19 -7.29 -33.03 7.17
C GLY A 19 -5.79 -32.96 6.91
N LYS A 20 -5.24 -31.75 7.03
CA LYS A 20 -3.98 -31.50 7.75
C LYS A 20 -3.90 -30.04 8.21
N GLU A 21 -4.48 -29.79 9.38
CA GLU A 21 -4.02 -28.71 10.25
C GLU A 21 -2.60 -29.04 10.73
N LEU A 22 -1.68 -28.10 10.55
CA LEU A 22 -0.44 -28.04 11.32
C LEU A 22 -0.26 -26.59 11.80
N THR A 23 -0.80 -26.37 12.98
CA THR A 23 -0.47 -25.28 13.89
C THR A 23 1.04 -25.22 14.12
N HIS A 24 1.67 -24.06 13.96
CA HIS A 24 2.96 -23.79 14.58
C HIS A 24 2.84 -22.65 15.58
N ASP A 25 3.46 -22.93 16.71
CA ASP A 25 3.28 -22.38 18.04
C ASP A 25 3.90 -20.98 18.21
N VAL A 26 3.20 -20.12 18.95
CA VAL A 26 3.68 -18.84 19.46
C VAL A 26 4.76 -19.10 20.51
N LYS A 27 5.96 -18.51 20.35
CA LYS A 27 6.92 -18.36 21.46
C LYS A 27 7.44 -16.93 21.59
N HIS A 28 6.79 -16.20 22.49
CA HIS A 28 7.32 -15.05 23.19
C HIS A 28 8.63 -15.39 23.92
N LYS A 29 9.63 -14.51 23.83
CA LYS A 29 10.75 -14.48 24.78
C LYS A 29 11.28 -13.05 24.99
N THR A 30 10.80 -12.42 26.04
CA THR A 30 11.51 -11.45 26.90
C THR A 30 11.28 -11.93 28.35
N PRO A 31 11.87 -11.38 29.44
CA PRO A 31 12.88 -10.31 29.59
C PRO A 31 14.04 -10.66 30.57
N LYS A 32 15.11 -9.85 30.64
CA LYS A 32 16.04 -9.74 31.80
C LYS A 32 16.50 -8.29 31.97
N THR A 33 15.88 -7.50 32.85
CA THR A 33 16.27 -7.13 34.23
C THR A 33 17.54 -6.28 34.42
N LYS A 34 17.31 -4.97 34.60
CA LYS A 34 17.71 -4.10 35.74
C LYS A 34 19.12 -4.27 36.34
N LYS A 35 19.96 -3.24 36.19
CA LYS A 35 20.92 -2.84 37.25
C LYS A 35 20.83 -1.34 37.49
N ARG A 36 20.98 -1.01 38.77
CA ARG A 36 20.49 0.17 39.49
C ARG A 36 21.69 1.06 39.85
N THR A 37 21.37 2.33 40.08
CA THR A 37 21.99 3.20 41.09
C THR A 37 23.24 4.00 40.68
N GLY A 38 23.07 5.32 40.74
CA GLY A 38 24.11 6.32 40.78
C GLY A 38 23.51 7.72 40.93
N GLN A 39 22.94 8.02 42.08
CA GLN A 39 22.60 9.40 42.48
C GLN A 39 23.87 10.24 42.59
N ARG A 40 23.82 11.47 42.09
CA ARG A 40 24.45 12.68 42.67
C ARG A 40 23.88 13.89 41.92
N ALA A 41 22.94 14.60 42.54
CA ALA A 41 23.16 15.77 43.39
C ALA A 41 23.43 17.03 42.54
N GLY A 42 22.50 17.98 42.63
CA GLY A 42 22.51 19.20 41.85
C GLY A 42 23.52 20.25 42.33
N ALA A 43 23.70 21.27 41.51
CA ALA A 43 24.19 22.57 41.93
C ALA A 43 23.65 23.63 40.95
N ALA A 44 22.69 24.42 41.42
CA ALA A 44 22.45 25.76 40.89
C ALA A 44 23.60 26.67 41.34
N ARG A 45 23.98 27.65 40.51
CA ARG A 45 24.69 28.94 40.76
C ARG A 45 25.58 29.26 39.55
N THR A 46 25.81 30.48 39.05
CA THR A 46 25.37 31.87 39.28
C THR A 46 25.97 32.67 38.11
N LYS A 47 25.35 33.79 37.72
CA LYS A 47 25.94 34.78 36.80
C LYS A 47 27.30 35.29 37.31
N ALA A 48 28.26 35.52 36.41
CA ALA A 48 29.34 36.48 36.56
C ALA A 48 29.81 36.99 35.19
N ALA A 49 30.14 38.28 35.15
CA ALA A 49 30.39 39.10 33.96
C ALA A 49 31.88 39.20 33.58
N ARG A 50 32.10 39.86 32.42
CA ARG A 50 33.36 40.35 31.80
C ARG A 50 34.24 39.26 31.14
N SER A 51 34.75 39.42 29.92
CA SER A 51 35.34 40.63 29.29
C SER A 51 35.37 40.49 27.76
N ALA A 52 35.24 41.60 27.02
CA ALA A 52 35.68 41.69 25.62
C ALA A 52 37.22 41.83 25.55
N PRO A 53 37.84 41.50 24.40
CA PRO A 53 38.26 42.59 23.51
C PRO A 53 38.03 42.28 22.00
N GLN A 54 38.22 43.33 21.20
CA GLN A 54 37.74 43.49 19.84
C GLN A 54 38.59 42.82 18.73
N ALA A 55 37.88 42.54 17.63
CA ALA A 55 38.26 42.71 16.22
C ALA A 55 39.60 42.15 15.69
N SER A 56 39.49 41.15 14.83
CA SER A 56 40.26 41.10 13.58
C SER A 56 39.37 40.59 12.45
N SER A 57 39.13 41.47 11.50
CA SER A 57 38.46 41.27 10.23
C SER A 57 39.10 40.16 9.38
N SER A 58 38.29 39.24 8.88
CA SER A 58 38.42 38.77 7.50
C SER A 58 37.03 38.63 6.88
N LYS A 59 36.71 39.67 6.12
CA LYS A 59 35.58 39.74 5.21
C LYS A 59 35.85 38.76 4.06
N ALA A 60 35.14 37.65 4.02
CA ALA A 60 34.95 36.86 2.81
C ALA A 60 33.44 36.82 2.54
N ALA A 61 33.07 37.30 1.35
CA ALA A 61 31.71 37.58 0.94
C ALA A 61 30.79 36.36 1.12
N ALA A 62 29.78 36.50 1.98
CA ALA A 62 28.59 35.68 1.89
C ALA A 62 27.85 36.10 0.62
N SER A 63 28.10 35.42 -0.49
CA SER A 63 27.17 35.43 -1.62
C SER A 63 25.80 34.98 -1.11
N PRO A 64 24.70 35.69 -1.39
CA PRO A 64 23.37 35.18 -1.08
C PRO A 64 23.16 33.93 -1.92
N ALA A 65 23.28 32.75 -1.30
CA ALA A 65 22.95 31.49 -1.92
C ALA A 65 21.45 31.52 -2.26
N VAL A 66 21.14 31.81 -3.52
CA VAL A 66 19.80 31.66 -4.10
C VAL A 66 19.42 30.19 -3.92
N ARG A 67 18.58 29.89 -2.92
CA ARG A 67 18.09 28.54 -2.71
C ARG A 67 17.29 28.16 -3.95
N PRO A 68 17.62 27.07 -4.65
CA PRO A 68 16.88 26.70 -5.85
C PRO A 68 15.42 26.44 -5.48
N ALA A 69 14.51 26.89 -6.34
CA ALA A 69 13.09 26.59 -6.20
C ALA A 69 12.89 25.08 -6.10
N ARG A 70 12.01 24.65 -5.17
CA ARG A 70 11.72 23.23 -4.97
C ARG A 70 10.98 22.71 -6.20
N LYS A 71 11.44 21.59 -6.75
CA LYS A 71 10.77 20.90 -7.85
C LYS A 71 9.47 20.29 -7.33
N ILE A 72 8.35 20.64 -7.96
CA ILE A 72 7.03 20.05 -7.68
C ILE A 72 6.80 19.00 -8.76
N TYR A 73 6.72 17.74 -8.34
CA TYR A 73 6.42 16.62 -9.23
C TYR A 73 4.93 16.30 -9.22
N SER A 74 4.33 16.15 -10.39
CA SER A 74 2.97 15.63 -10.58
C SER A 74 2.90 14.12 -10.26
N GLU A 75 1.69 13.60 -10.02
CA GLU A 75 1.47 12.17 -9.73
C GLU A 75 2.08 11.26 -10.82
N ILE A 76 1.89 11.67 -12.09
CA ILE A 76 2.37 10.94 -13.28
C ILE A 76 3.90 10.92 -13.32
N GLU A 77 4.55 12.07 -13.08
CA GLU A 77 6.01 12.15 -13.05
C GLU A 77 6.60 11.35 -11.89
N ARG A 78 5.94 11.33 -10.72
CA ARG A 78 6.35 10.49 -9.58
C ARG A 78 6.29 9.02 -9.94
N ALA A 79 5.21 8.56 -10.55
CA ALA A 79 5.05 7.18 -11.00
C ALA A 79 6.11 6.79 -12.04
N GLN A 80 6.40 7.67 -13.00
CA GLN A 80 7.46 7.45 -13.99
C GLN A 80 8.83 7.29 -13.31
N LYS A 81 9.17 8.19 -12.37
CA LYS A 81 10.43 8.13 -11.63
C LYS A 81 10.55 6.87 -10.76
N LEU A 82 9.46 6.46 -10.08
CA LEU A 82 9.43 5.21 -9.33
C LEU A 82 9.67 4.01 -10.25
N GLY A 83 9.03 3.97 -11.42
CA GLY A 83 9.22 2.91 -12.41
C GLY A 83 10.64 2.87 -12.98
N GLU A 84 11.27 4.02 -13.21
CA GLU A 84 12.69 4.10 -13.61
C GLU A 84 13.62 3.50 -12.54
N ILE A 85 13.36 3.81 -11.26
CA ILE A 85 14.13 3.29 -10.12
C ILE A 85 13.93 1.78 -9.98
N GLU A 86 12.70 1.29 -10.10
CA GLU A 86 12.37 -0.14 -10.00
C GLU A 86 13.01 -0.95 -11.14
N LYS A 87 13.03 -0.41 -12.36
CA LYS A 87 13.75 -1.04 -13.48
C LYS A 87 15.25 -1.18 -13.21
N GLN A 88 15.86 -0.19 -12.57
CA GLN A 88 17.28 -0.23 -12.21
C GLN A 88 17.53 -1.25 -11.09
N ILE A 89 16.68 -1.28 -10.07
CA ILE A 89 16.73 -2.29 -9.00
C ILE A 89 16.57 -3.70 -9.58
N GLY A 90 15.65 -3.90 -10.53
CA GLY A 90 15.46 -5.18 -11.22
C GLY A 90 16.67 -5.62 -12.06
N ARG A 91 17.53 -4.68 -12.47
CA ARG A 91 18.82 -4.97 -13.12
C ARG A 91 19.94 -5.27 -12.12
N GLY A 92 19.67 -5.22 -10.82
CA GLY A 92 20.63 -5.48 -9.75
C GLY A 92 21.29 -4.24 -9.14
N ASP A 93 20.90 -3.02 -9.53
CA ASP A 93 21.41 -1.81 -8.89
C ASP A 93 20.91 -1.70 -7.44
N SER A 94 21.77 -1.24 -6.53
CA SER A 94 21.32 -0.88 -5.18
C SER A 94 20.32 0.28 -5.23
N ILE A 95 19.38 0.31 -4.28
CA ILE A 95 18.36 1.38 -4.17
C ILE A 95 19.02 2.76 -4.16
N LYS A 96 20.11 2.92 -3.41
CA LYS A 96 20.89 4.16 -3.34
C LYS A 96 21.39 4.59 -4.71
N ALA A 97 22.00 3.68 -5.47
CA ALA A 97 22.50 3.98 -6.81
C ALA A 97 21.36 4.35 -7.78
N ALA A 98 20.24 3.61 -7.73
CA ALA A 98 19.11 3.84 -8.60
C ALA A 98 18.42 5.19 -8.34
N VAL A 99 18.25 5.55 -7.07
CA VAL A 99 17.64 6.81 -6.64
C VAL A 99 18.52 8.02 -6.98
N GLN A 100 19.85 7.87 -6.85
CA GLN A 100 20.81 8.90 -7.28
C GLN A 100 20.79 9.11 -8.80
N LYS A 101 20.74 8.03 -9.59
CA LYS A 101 20.58 8.09 -11.06
C LYS A 101 19.29 8.79 -11.47
N ALA A 102 18.20 8.62 -10.70
CA ALA A 102 16.93 9.29 -10.92
C ALA A 102 16.90 10.76 -10.44
N GLY A 103 17.96 11.25 -9.78
CA GLY A 103 18.04 12.62 -9.24
C GLY A 103 17.16 12.86 -8.02
N LEU A 104 16.83 11.81 -7.27
CA LEU A 104 15.98 11.86 -6.09
C LEU A 104 16.76 11.50 -4.82
N SER A 105 16.13 11.70 -3.66
CA SER A 105 16.65 11.21 -2.37
C SER A 105 15.97 9.88 -2.00
N GLU A 106 16.67 9.02 -1.26
CA GLU A 106 16.09 7.74 -0.80
C GLU A 106 14.83 7.97 0.03
N GLN A 107 14.82 9.03 0.85
CA GLN A 107 13.66 9.43 1.63
C GLN A 107 12.46 9.76 0.73
N THR A 108 12.68 10.49 -0.37
CA THR A 108 11.62 10.80 -1.34
C THR A 108 11.09 9.54 -2.00
N TYR A 109 11.99 8.61 -2.39
CA TYR A 109 11.61 7.33 -2.97
C TYR A 109 10.69 6.53 -2.03
N TYR A 110 11.07 6.37 -0.75
CA TYR A 110 10.26 5.62 0.20
C TYR A 110 8.92 6.30 0.51
N GLN A 111 8.88 7.63 0.59
CA GLN A 111 7.61 8.36 0.76
C GLN A 111 6.68 8.15 -0.42
N TRP A 112 7.17 8.34 -1.65
CA TRP A 112 6.35 8.18 -2.85
C TRP A 112 5.93 6.73 -3.07
N LYS A 113 6.79 5.76 -2.76
CA LYS A 113 6.44 4.33 -2.83
C LYS A 113 5.31 4.00 -1.86
N LYS A 114 5.34 4.56 -0.65
CA LYS A 114 4.27 4.39 0.33
C LYS A 114 2.96 5.01 -0.16
N THR A 115 2.99 6.24 -0.64
CA THR A 115 1.77 6.93 -1.10
C THR A 115 1.20 6.32 -2.38
N ALA A 116 2.05 5.91 -3.32
CA ALA A 116 1.61 5.31 -4.58
C ALA A 116 0.81 4.03 -4.33
N GLY A 117 1.28 3.15 -3.44
CA GLY A 117 0.54 1.94 -3.07
C GLY A 117 -0.76 2.23 -2.34
N GLN A 118 -0.80 3.24 -1.46
CA GLN A 118 -2.01 3.59 -0.72
C GLN A 118 -3.08 4.24 -1.62
N THR A 119 -2.69 5.11 -2.56
CA THR A 119 -3.63 5.79 -3.45
C THR A 119 -4.22 4.81 -4.46
N SER A 120 -3.40 3.99 -5.13
CA SER A 120 -3.90 3.05 -6.13
C SER A 120 -4.81 1.98 -5.52
N GLN A 121 -4.44 1.44 -4.36
CA GLN A 121 -5.28 0.48 -3.64
C GLN A 121 -6.60 1.11 -3.19
N SER A 122 -6.58 2.34 -2.68
CA SER A 122 -7.80 3.02 -2.24
C SER A 122 -8.78 3.22 -3.40
N ASP A 123 -8.30 3.64 -4.57
CA ASP A 123 -9.18 3.91 -5.70
C ASP A 123 -9.71 2.63 -6.34
N GLU A 124 -8.87 1.59 -6.45
CA GLU A 124 -9.30 0.25 -6.90
C GLU A 124 -10.36 -0.35 -5.96
N LEU A 125 -10.19 -0.21 -4.64
CA LEU A 125 -11.18 -0.65 -3.66
C LEU A 125 -12.52 0.09 -3.78
N LYS A 126 -12.50 1.40 -4.04
CA LYS A 126 -13.74 2.17 -4.25
C LYS A 126 -14.49 1.69 -5.50
N ASP A 127 -13.77 1.38 -6.57
CA ASP A 127 -14.39 0.91 -7.80
C ASP A 127 -14.93 -0.52 -7.65
N LEU A 128 -14.25 -1.39 -6.90
CA LEU A 128 -14.78 -2.70 -6.52
C LEU A 128 -16.09 -2.59 -5.73
N VAL A 129 -16.17 -1.71 -4.74
CA VAL A 129 -17.41 -1.49 -3.97
C VAL A 129 -18.56 -1.02 -4.88
N LYS A 130 -18.31 -0.07 -5.79
CA LYS A 130 -19.33 0.37 -6.76
C LYS A 130 -19.80 -0.77 -7.66
N LEU A 131 -18.90 -1.63 -8.10
CA LEU A 131 -19.24 -2.80 -8.92
C LEU A 131 -20.08 -3.82 -8.15
N GLU A 132 -19.77 -4.05 -6.87
CA GLU A 132 -20.57 -4.91 -6.00
C GLU A 132 -21.99 -4.35 -5.80
N GLU A 133 -22.12 -3.05 -5.54
CA GLU A 133 -23.43 -2.39 -5.40
C GLU A 133 -24.28 -2.50 -6.67
N GLU A 134 -23.68 -2.27 -7.84
CA GLU A 134 -24.38 -2.40 -9.12
C GLU A 134 -24.74 -3.87 -9.39
N ASN A 135 -23.86 -4.82 -9.06
CA ASN A 135 -24.15 -6.24 -9.21
C ASN A 135 -25.35 -6.67 -8.35
N ASP A 136 -25.41 -6.21 -7.10
CA ASP A 136 -26.52 -6.49 -6.20
C ASP A 136 -27.83 -5.85 -6.67
N ARG A 137 -27.76 -4.63 -7.21
CA ARG A 137 -28.89 -3.97 -7.84
C ARG A 137 -29.40 -4.78 -9.04
N LEU A 138 -28.50 -5.22 -9.92
CA LEU A 138 -28.83 -6.01 -11.10
C LEU A 138 -29.42 -7.36 -10.73
N LYS A 139 -28.87 -8.04 -9.71
CA LYS A 139 -29.43 -9.30 -9.18
C LYS A 139 -30.85 -9.13 -8.68
N LYS A 140 -31.14 -8.05 -7.94
CA LYS A 140 -32.50 -7.74 -7.46
C LYS A 140 -33.46 -7.53 -8.62
N LEU A 141 -33.10 -6.68 -9.59
CA LEU A 141 -33.91 -6.43 -10.78
C LEU A 141 -34.18 -7.71 -11.58
N LEU A 142 -33.17 -8.56 -11.74
CA LEU A 142 -33.31 -9.85 -12.41
C LEU A 142 -34.26 -10.77 -11.64
N ALA A 143 -34.11 -10.88 -10.32
CA ALA A 143 -34.99 -11.70 -9.49
C ALA A 143 -36.44 -11.23 -9.56
N ASP A 144 -36.69 -9.91 -9.52
CA ASP A 144 -38.03 -9.34 -9.61
C ASP A 144 -38.65 -9.57 -10.99
N ARG A 145 -37.87 -9.43 -12.05
CA ARG A 145 -38.30 -9.76 -13.42
C ARG A 145 -38.68 -11.24 -13.54
N LEU A 146 -37.82 -12.14 -13.06
CA LEU A 146 -38.09 -13.58 -13.08
C LEU A 146 -39.32 -13.95 -12.26
N ARG A 147 -39.52 -13.33 -11.09
CA ARG A 147 -40.74 -13.54 -10.29
C ARG A 147 -42.00 -13.11 -11.04
N LYS A 148 -41.95 -11.97 -11.73
CA LYS A 148 -43.08 -11.48 -12.53
C LYS A 148 -43.38 -12.43 -13.70
N GLU A 149 -42.36 -12.81 -14.48
CA GLU A 149 -42.51 -13.74 -15.59
C GLU A 149 -43.04 -15.11 -15.10
N ASN A 150 -42.52 -15.63 -13.99
CA ASN A 150 -43.00 -16.86 -13.39
C ASN A 150 -44.46 -16.75 -12.92
N ALA A 151 -44.84 -15.64 -12.29
CA ALA A 151 -46.23 -15.42 -11.89
C ALA A 151 -47.17 -15.37 -13.11
N ASP A 152 -46.75 -14.72 -14.19
CA ASP A 152 -47.52 -14.64 -15.44
C ASP A 152 -47.65 -16.01 -16.10
N LEU A 153 -46.58 -16.82 -16.10
CA LEU A 153 -46.62 -18.20 -16.59
C LEU A 153 -47.54 -19.07 -15.74
N ARG A 154 -47.48 -18.98 -14.40
CA ARG A 154 -48.38 -19.73 -13.51
C ARG A 154 -49.84 -19.38 -13.75
N LYS A 155 -50.16 -18.10 -13.93
CA LYS A 155 -51.52 -17.64 -14.31
C LYS A 155 -51.96 -18.23 -15.64
N LYS A 156 -51.10 -18.21 -16.67
CA LYS A 156 -51.40 -18.78 -17.99
C LYS A 156 -51.64 -20.29 -17.95
N LEU A 157 -50.93 -20.99 -17.08
CA LEU A 157 -51.10 -22.43 -16.89
C LEU A 157 -52.27 -22.78 -15.94
N GLY A 158 -52.94 -21.80 -15.35
CA GLY A 158 -54.02 -22.02 -14.38
C GLY A 158 -53.53 -22.54 -13.02
N LEU A 159 -52.25 -22.37 -12.70
CA LEU A 159 -51.60 -22.75 -11.43
C LEU A 159 -51.59 -21.60 -10.40
N SER A 160 -52.53 -20.66 -10.51
CA SER A 160 -52.70 -19.53 -9.59
C SER A 160 -53.37 -19.94 -8.30
#